data_AF-A0A5N6Q2H1-F1
#
_entry.id   AF-A0A5N6Q2H1-F1
#
_cell.length_a   1.000
_cell.length_b   1.000
_cell.length_c   1.000
_cell.angle_alpha   90.00
_cell.angle_beta   90.00
_cell.angle_gamma   90.00
#
_symmetry.space_group_name_H-M   'P 1'
#
loop_
_entity.id
_entity.type
_entity.pdbx_description
1 polymer ?
#
loop_
_entity_poly.entity_id
_entity_poly.type
_entity_poly.pdbx_seq_one_letter_code
_entity_poly.pdbx_strand_id
1 'polypeptide(L)'
;MEGSGHHGSSVDTFLRNYKLGKTLGIGSFGKVKIAEHALTGHKVAIKILNRRKIKNMDMEEKVRREIKILRLFMHPHIIRLYEVIETPSDIYVVMEYVKSGELFDYIVEKGRLQEDEGRNFFQQIISGVEYCHRNMVVHRDLKPENLLLDSKCNVKIADFGLSNIMRDGHFLKTSCGSPNYAAPEVISGKLYAGPEVDVWSCGVILYALLCGTLPFDDENIPNLFKKIKGGIYTLPSHLSPGARDLIPRMLVVDPMKRITIPEIRVHPWFQAHLPRYLAVPPPDSMQQAKKTDEDILSEVVKMGFDRETLIESLRNRVQNEGTVAYYLLLDNRFRNSNGYLGAEFQKPMDGFNRNEAAASIMPQRPAAYMDYQGINMRSQVERKWALGLQSRAHPREIMTEVLKALQELNVCWKKIGHYNMKCRWVPGNNSMQSNHYFGDELTIVETDGASISPNVVKFEVQLYKTREDKYLLDLQRIQGPQFLFLDLCAAFLAQLRVL
;
A
#
# COMPACT_ATOMS: atom_id res chain seq x y z
N MET A 1 27.87 -14.95 -49.55
CA MET A 1 27.62 -15.50 -48.21
C MET A 1 27.86 -14.39 -47.21
N GLU A 2 26.81 -13.89 -46.57
CA GLU A 2 26.75 -13.51 -45.15
C GLU A 2 25.32 -13.00 -44.91
N GLY A 3 24.58 -13.79 -44.13
CA GLY A 3 23.15 -13.63 -43.93
C GLY A 3 22.83 -12.63 -42.84
N SER A 4 22.01 -11.64 -43.20
CA SER A 4 21.28 -10.76 -42.29
C SER A 4 20.24 -11.57 -41.48
N GLY A 5 20.56 -11.87 -40.23
CA GLY A 5 19.67 -12.56 -39.30
C GLY A 5 18.41 -11.75 -39.00
N HIS A 6 17.27 -12.20 -39.53
CA HIS A 6 15.94 -11.78 -39.11
C HIS A 6 15.65 -12.29 -37.68
N HIS A 7 15.53 -11.38 -36.72
CA HIS A 7 14.93 -11.62 -35.40
C HIS A 7 13.58 -10.88 -35.25
N GLY A 8 12.91 -10.54 -36.36
CA GLY A 8 11.74 -9.66 -36.37
C GLY A 8 10.35 -10.31 -36.37
N SER A 9 10.19 -11.63 -36.53
CA SER A 9 8.87 -12.18 -36.91
C SER A 9 7.93 -12.58 -35.77
N SER A 10 8.42 -12.87 -34.54
CA SER A 10 7.52 -13.34 -33.47
C SER A 10 6.94 -12.22 -32.59
N VAL A 11 7.73 -11.17 -32.31
CA VAL A 11 7.28 -10.03 -31.49
C VAL A 11 6.09 -9.31 -32.13
N ASP A 12 6.08 -9.25 -33.46
CA ASP A 12 5.05 -8.58 -34.25
C ASP A 12 3.68 -9.29 -34.18
N THR A 13 3.65 -10.59 -33.86
CA THR A 13 2.39 -11.33 -33.71
C THR A 13 1.71 -11.09 -32.35
N PHE A 14 2.48 -10.86 -31.29
CA PHE A 14 1.92 -10.68 -29.93
C PHE A 14 1.54 -9.23 -29.62
N LEU A 15 2.07 -8.27 -30.39
CA LEU A 15 1.78 -6.84 -30.26
C LEU A 15 1.00 -6.29 -31.47
N ARG A 16 0.20 -7.12 -32.15
CA ARG A 16 -0.56 -6.71 -33.36
C ARG A 16 -1.39 -5.44 -33.17
N ASN A 17 -1.90 -5.24 -31.96
CA ASN A 17 -2.71 -4.06 -31.61
C ASN A 17 -1.86 -2.85 -31.19
N TYR A 18 -0.53 -2.93 -31.22
CA TYR A 18 0.37 -1.88 -30.74
C TYR A 18 1.53 -1.63 -31.69
N LYS A 19 1.56 -0.42 -32.26
CA LYS A 19 2.70 0.07 -33.04
C LYS A 19 3.77 0.61 -32.09
N LEU A 20 4.83 -0.18 -31.85
CA LEU A 20 5.94 0.23 -30.99
C LEU A 20 6.70 1.43 -31.55
N GLY A 21 6.99 2.39 -30.68
CA GLY A 21 7.82 3.56 -30.96
C GLY A 21 9.15 3.55 -30.22
N LYS A 22 9.64 4.76 -29.92
CA LYS A 22 10.92 4.99 -29.24
C LYS A 22 10.93 4.49 -27.78
N THR A 23 12.13 4.18 -27.28
CA THR A 23 12.35 3.91 -25.85
C THR A 23 12.15 5.20 -25.05
N LEU A 24 11.36 5.11 -23.98
CA LEU A 24 11.13 6.18 -23.01
C LEU A 24 12.10 6.09 -21.83
N GLY A 25 12.43 4.87 -21.41
CA GLY A 25 13.34 4.64 -20.28
C GLY A 25 13.87 3.21 -20.25
N ILE A 26 14.92 2.99 -19.48
CA ILE A 26 15.56 1.69 -19.25
C ILE A 26 15.55 1.43 -17.76
N GLY A 27 14.94 0.32 -17.36
CA GLY A 27 14.89 -0.13 -15.96
C GLY A 27 15.73 -1.39 -15.75
N SER A 28 15.76 -1.85 -14.50
CA SER A 28 16.56 -3.00 -14.05
C SER A 28 16.27 -4.30 -14.83
N PHE A 29 14.99 -4.50 -15.18
CA PHE A 29 14.49 -5.75 -15.78
C PHE A 29 14.19 -5.65 -17.27
N GLY A 30 14.37 -4.46 -17.86
CA GLY A 30 13.99 -4.23 -19.24
C GLY A 30 13.84 -2.76 -19.60
N LYS A 31 12.97 -2.46 -20.57
CA LYS A 31 12.84 -1.11 -21.14
C LYS A 31 11.38 -0.72 -21.27
N VAL A 32 11.11 0.57 -21.16
CA VAL A 32 9.80 1.15 -21.41
C VAL A 32 9.82 1.79 -22.79
N LYS A 33 8.85 1.47 -23.64
CA LYS A 33 8.68 2.07 -24.96
C LYS A 33 7.33 2.79 -25.05
N ILE A 34 7.29 3.87 -25.81
CA ILE A 34 6.00 4.40 -26.25
C ILE A 34 5.44 3.48 -27.34
N ALA A 35 4.12 3.32 -27.40
CA ALA A 35 3.44 2.65 -28.49
C ALA A 35 2.11 3.34 -28.81
N GLU A 36 1.57 3.08 -29.98
CA GLU A 36 0.24 3.55 -30.40
C GLU A 36 -0.69 2.34 -30.54
N HIS A 37 -1.83 2.37 -29.85
CA HIS A 37 -2.85 1.34 -29.95
C HIS A 37 -3.55 1.44 -31.32
N ALA A 38 -3.51 0.37 -32.11
CA ALA A 38 -3.87 0.39 -33.52
C ALA A 38 -5.35 0.71 -33.78
N LEU A 39 -6.26 0.24 -32.92
CA LEU A 39 -7.70 0.46 -33.07
C LEU A 39 -8.12 1.88 -32.69
N THR A 40 -7.57 2.41 -31.61
CA THR A 40 -8.00 3.71 -31.06
C THR A 40 -7.07 4.86 -31.44
N GLY A 41 -5.87 4.60 -31.96
CA GLY A 41 -4.83 5.61 -32.24
C GLY A 41 -4.19 6.22 -30.99
N HIS A 42 -4.50 5.71 -29.79
CA HIS A 42 -4.05 6.31 -28.53
C HIS A 42 -2.66 5.84 -28.14
N LYS A 43 -1.88 6.75 -27.55
CA LYS A 43 -0.51 6.45 -27.09
C LYS A 43 -0.53 5.78 -25.72
N VAL A 44 0.29 4.74 -25.58
CA VAL A 44 0.50 3.97 -24.35
C VAL A 44 1.99 3.81 -24.05
N ALA A 45 2.32 3.48 -22.81
CA ALA A 45 3.67 3.10 -22.39
C ALA A 45 3.70 1.58 -22.17
N ILE A 46 4.63 0.89 -22.82
CA ILE A 46 4.78 -0.57 -22.69
C ILE A 46 6.10 -0.86 -21.98
N LYS A 47 6.01 -1.36 -20.74
CA LYS A 47 7.16 -1.87 -19.97
C LYS A 47 7.40 -3.32 -20.39
N ILE A 48 8.53 -3.56 -21.06
CA ILE A 48 8.94 -4.86 -21.61
C ILE A 48 9.90 -5.51 -20.62
N LEU A 49 9.47 -6.60 -20.00
CA LEU A 49 10.20 -7.30 -18.95
C LEU A 49 10.69 -8.66 -19.44
N ASN A 50 11.98 -8.94 -19.31
CA ASN A 50 12.53 -10.21 -19.79
C ASN A 50 12.41 -11.32 -18.74
N ARG A 51 11.72 -12.42 -19.08
CA ARG A 51 11.44 -13.54 -18.16
C ARG A 51 12.72 -14.20 -17.64
N ARG A 52 13.74 -14.39 -18.50
CA ARG A 52 15.02 -14.98 -18.09
C ARG A 52 15.76 -14.10 -17.09
N LYS A 53 15.81 -12.79 -17.32
CA LYS A 53 16.43 -11.84 -16.38
C LYS A 53 15.70 -11.82 -15.03
N ILE A 54 14.38 -11.82 -15.04
CA ILE A 54 13.57 -11.87 -13.82
C ILE A 54 13.90 -13.12 -12.99
N LYS A 55 13.93 -14.30 -13.64
CA LYS A 55 14.23 -15.57 -12.99
C LYS A 55 15.66 -15.61 -12.42
N ASN A 56 16.65 -15.14 -13.19
CA ASN A 56 18.04 -15.11 -12.76
C ASN A 56 18.29 -14.19 -11.55
N MET A 57 17.44 -13.18 -11.34
CA MET A 57 17.52 -12.25 -10.21
C MET A 57 16.58 -12.62 -9.05
N ASP A 58 15.83 -13.72 -9.15
CA ASP A 58 14.82 -14.16 -8.16
C ASP A 58 13.72 -13.12 -7.88
N MET A 59 13.30 -12.37 -8.91
CA MET A 59 12.36 -11.24 -8.79
C MET A 59 10.94 -11.57 -9.25
N GLU A 60 10.64 -12.84 -9.54
CA GLU A 60 9.36 -13.28 -10.12
C GLU A 60 8.16 -12.90 -9.22
N GLU A 61 8.27 -13.10 -7.92
CA GLU A 61 7.22 -12.71 -6.98
C GLU A 61 6.97 -11.20 -6.96
N LYS A 62 8.03 -10.38 -7.09
CA LYS A 62 7.89 -8.92 -7.10
C LYS A 62 7.16 -8.43 -8.34
N VAL A 63 7.54 -8.94 -9.52
CA VAL A 63 6.88 -8.59 -10.78
C VAL A 63 5.42 -9.03 -10.78
N ARG A 64 5.14 -10.27 -10.33
CA ARG A 64 3.76 -10.76 -10.20
C ARG A 64 2.94 -9.89 -9.23
N ARG A 65 3.54 -9.45 -8.12
CA ARG A 65 2.90 -8.56 -7.14
C ARG A 65 2.62 -7.18 -7.74
N GLU A 66 3.58 -6.57 -8.43
CA GLU A 66 3.43 -5.29 -9.12
C GLU A 66 2.24 -5.34 -10.09
N ILE A 67 2.18 -6.35 -10.96
CA ILE A 67 1.07 -6.55 -11.89
C ILE A 67 -0.26 -6.74 -11.15
N LYS A 68 -0.29 -7.54 -10.08
CA LYS A 68 -1.50 -7.75 -9.28
C LYS A 68 -2.01 -6.46 -8.65
N ILE A 69 -1.11 -5.64 -8.09
CA ILE A 69 -1.43 -4.35 -7.49
C ILE A 69 -2.01 -3.41 -8.56
N LEU A 70 -1.30 -3.26 -9.68
CA LEU A 70 -1.72 -2.37 -10.77
C LEU A 70 -3.08 -2.74 -11.36
N ARG A 71 -3.43 -4.03 -11.43
CA ARG A 71 -4.75 -4.50 -11.88
C ARG A 71 -5.90 -4.04 -10.98
N LEU A 72 -5.64 -3.80 -9.69
CA LEU A 72 -6.68 -3.41 -8.74
C LEU A 72 -7.00 -1.91 -8.79
N PHE A 73 -6.03 -1.11 -9.23
CA PHE A 73 -6.08 0.34 -9.10
C PHE A 73 -6.82 1.02 -10.23
N MET A 74 -7.77 1.87 -9.83
CA MET A 74 -8.47 2.81 -10.68
C MET A 74 -8.53 4.15 -9.94
N HIS A 75 -7.57 5.03 -10.20
CA HIS A 75 -7.48 6.32 -9.54
C HIS A 75 -6.90 7.37 -10.49
N PRO A 76 -7.42 8.62 -10.53
CA PRO A 76 -6.94 9.64 -11.46
C PRO A 76 -5.46 9.99 -11.27
N HIS A 77 -4.91 9.85 -10.06
CA HIS A 77 -3.51 10.15 -9.72
C HIS A 77 -2.62 8.91 -9.56
N ILE A 78 -3.02 7.77 -10.09
CA ILE A 78 -2.18 6.56 -10.18
C ILE A 78 -2.12 6.12 -11.64
N ILE A 79 -0.96 5.65 -12.09
CA ILE A 79 -0.79 5.15 -13.45
C ILE A 79 -1.73 3.97 -13.71
N ARG A 80 -2.50 4.04 -14.79
CA ARG A 80 -3.43 2.96 -15.16
C ARG A 80 -2.70 1.83 -15.88
N LEU A 81 -3.03 0.59 -15.51
CA LEU A 81 -2.71 -0.60 -16.29
C LEU A 81 -3.88 -0.93 -17.23
N TYR A 82 -3.63 -0.98 -18.53
CA TYR A 82 -4.64 -1.39 -19.51
C TYR A 82 -4.67 -2.91 -19.65
N GLU A 83 -3.52 -3.53 -19.91
CA GLU A 83 -3.41 -4.98 -20.07
C GLU A 83 -2.00 -5.50 -19.82
N VAL A 84 -1.89 -6.83 -19.71
CA VAL A 84 -0.62 -7.54 -19.63
C VAL A 84 -0.61 -8.62 -20.71
N ILE A 85 0.39 -8.55 -21.59
CA ILE A 85 0.58 -9.54 -22.66
C ILE A 85 1.80 -10.38 -22.30
N GLU A 86 1.60 -11.69 -22.21
CA GLU A 86 2.67 -12.63 -21.85
C GLU A 86 3.11 -13.43 -23.08
N THR A 87 4.43 -13.52 -23.28
CA THR A 87 5.04 -14.39 -24.27
C THR A 87 6.01 -15.36 -23.59
N PRO A 88 6.52 -16.39 -24.29
CA PRO A 88 7.52 -17.30 -23.71
C PRO A 88 8.80 -16.60 -23.24
N SER A 89 9.18 -15.47 -23.86
CA SER A 89 10.42 -14.74 -23.56
C SER A 89 10.22 -13.53 -22.65
N ASP A 90 9.09 -12.82 -22.78
CA ASP A 90 8.90 -11.50 -22.20
C ASP A 90 7.48 -11.31 -21.66
N ILE A 91 7.33 -10.34 -20.75
CA ILE A 91 6.06 -9.85 -20.23
C ILE A 91 5.94 -8.38 -20.63
N TYR A 92 4.86 -8.02 -21.30
CA TYR A 92 4.58 -6.66 -21.74
C TYR A 92 3.47 -6.08 -20.87
N VAL A 93 3.80 -5.06 -20.09
CA VAL A 93 2.86 -4.38 -19.20
C VAL A 93 2.46 -3.07 -19.89
N VAL A 94 1.22 -3.01 -20.38
CA VAL A 94 0.70 -1.88 -21.16
C VAL A 94 0.01 -0.90 -20.22
N MET A 95 0.53 0.32 -20.13
CA MET A 95 0.14 1.32 -19.14
C MET A 95 -0.17 2.67 -19.79
N GLU A 96 -0.81 3.54 -19.01
CA GLU A 96 -1.01 4.94 -19.34
C GLU A 96 0.31 5.62 -19.76
N TYR A 97 0.28 6.32 -20.91
CA TYR A 97 1.42 7.15 -21.33
C TYR A 97 1.27 8.57 -20.80
N VAL A 98 2.27 9.03 -20.05
CA VAL A 98 2.34 10.38 -19.48
C VAL A 98 3.45 11.15 -20.18
N LYS A 99 3.09 12.27 -20.84
CA LYS A 99 3.97 12.96 -21.80
C LYS A 99 4.97 13.91 -21.13
N SER A 100 4.59 14.58 -20.05
CA SER A 100 5.34 15.74 -19.52
C SER A 100 6.50 15.37 -18.59
N GLY A 101 6.87 14.09 -18.52
CA GLY A 101 8.04 13.63 -17.76
C GLY A 101 7.78 13.52 -16.27
N GLU A 102 8.87 13.58 -15.51
CA GLU A 102 8.91 13.38 -14.06
C GLU A 102 8.71 14.72 -13.33
N LEU A 103 8.10 14.67 -12.14
CA LEU A 103 7.98 15.82 -11.24
C LEU A 103 9.36 16.31 -10.79
N PHE A 104 10.35 15.42 -10.77
CA PHE A 104 11.74 15.78 -10.51
C PHE A 104 12.25 16.83 -11.50
N ASP A 105 12.12 16.57 -12.81
CA ASP A 105 12.57 17.49 -13.86
C ASP A 105 11.85 18.85 -13.76
N TYR A 106 10.56 18.83 -13.40
CA TYR A 106 9.78 20.04 -13.17
C TYR A 106 10.34 20.89 -12.03
N ILE A 107 10.71 20.28 -10.91
CA ILE A 107 11.35 20.96 -9.77
C ILE A 107 12.73 21.48 -10.17
N VAL A 108 13.52 20.69 -10.91
CA VAL A 108 14.87 21.12 -11.36
C VAL A 108 14.78 22.34 -12.28
N GLU A 109 13.81 22.37 -13.19
CA GLU A 109 13.61 23.48 -14.13
C GLU A 109 13.09 24.75 -13.43
N LYS A 110 12.10 24.61 -12.54
CA LYS A 110 11.45 25.74 -11.86
C LYS A 110 12.17 26.22 -10.60
N GLY A 111 13.02 25.38 -10.02
CA GLY A 111 13.51 25.53 -8.66
C GLY A 111 12.40 25.25 -7.64
N ARG A 112 12.28 26.10 -6.61
CA ARG A 112 11.18 25.98 -5.65
C ARG A 112 9.85 26.42 -6.27
N LEU A 113 8.78 25.70 -5.99
CA LEU A 113 7.46 26.03 -6.47
C LEU A 113 6.78 27.08 -5.59
N GLN A 114 5.81 27.79 -6.16
CA GLN A 114 4.91 28.61 -5.37
C GLN A 114 4.02 27.71 -4.52
N GLU A 115 3.59 28.23 -3.37
CA GLU A 115 2.93 27.41 -2.36
C GLU A 115 1.62 26.79 -2.83
N ASP A 116 0.80 27.54 -3.58
CA ASP A 116 -0.48 27.04 -4.11
C ASP A 116 -0.28 25.94 -5.15
N GLU A 117 0.76 26.06 -5.97
CA GLU A 117 1.14 25.06 -6.97
C GLU A 117 1.67 23.79 -6.30
N GLY A 118 2.63 23.95 -5.37
CA GLY A 118 3.16 22.84 -4.58
C GLY A 118 2.06 22.13 -3.77
N ARG A 119 1.09 22.88 -3.25
CA ARG A 119 -0.09 22.33 -2.56
C ARG A 119 -0.97 21.53 -3.50
N ASN A 120 -1.26 22.03 -4.71
CA ASN A 120 -2.07 21.29 -5.68
C ASN A 120 -1.41 19.94 -6.03
N PHE A 121 -0.11 19.91 -6.31
CA PHE A 121 0.60 18.63 -6.52
C PHE A 121 0.53 17.73 -5.29
N PHE A 122 0.77 18.29 -4.11
CA PHE A 122 0.75 17.53 -2.86
C PHE A 122 -0.63 16.93 -2.54
N GLN A 123 -1.71 17.67 -2.78
CA GLN A 123 -3.09 17.18 -2.62
C GLN A 123 -3.37 15.96 -3.52
N GLN A 124 -2.89 15.99 -4.75
CA GLN A 124 -3.02 14.89 -5.70
C GLN A 124 -2.20 13.66 -5.30
N ILE A 125 -0.97 13.88 -4.82
CA ILE A 125 -0.10 12.82 -4.28
C ILE A 125 -0.78 12.14 -3.09
N ILE A 126 -1.22 12.91 -2.09
CA ILE A 126 -1.88 12.37 -0.89
C ILE A 126 -3.16 11.61 -1.26
N SER A 127 -3.94 12.08 -2.23
CA SER A 127 -5.11 11.34 -2.70
C SER A 127 -4.75 9.98 -3.30
N GLY A 128 -3.69 9.90 -4.11
CA GLY A 128 -3.22 8.64 -4.68
C GLY A 128 -2.67 7.69 -3.61
N VAL A 129 -1.87 8.20 -2.67
CA VAL A 129 -1.31 7.41 -1.57
C VAL A 129 -2.38 6.90 -0.63
N GLU A 130 -3.36 7.74 -0.29
CA GLU A 130 -4.52 7.32 0.51
C GLU A 130 -5.27 6.16 -0.16
N TYR A 131 -5.50 6.26 -1.47
CA TYR A 131 -6.16 5.20 -2.22
C TYR A 131 -5.37 3.88 -2.20
N CYS A 132 -4.04 3.94 -2.32
CA CYS A 132 -3.17 2.77 -2.14
C CYS A 132 -3.37 2.14 -0.74
N HIS A 133 -3.30 2.96 0.32
CA HIS A 133 -3.40 2.49 1.71
C HIS A 133 -4.75 1.86 2.01
N ARG A 134 -5.85 2.43 1.50
CA ARG A 134 -7.22 1.85 1.61
C ARG A 134 -7.35 0.49 0.93
N ASN A 135 -6.60 0.27 -0.14
CA ASN A 135 -6.53 -1.02 -0.83
C ASN A 135 -5.45 -1.95 -0.24
N MET A 136 -5.00 -1.69 0.99
CA MET A 136 -3.97 -2.45 1.69
C MET A 136 -2.64 -2.54 0.95
N VAL A 137 -2.26 -1.49 0.20
CA VAL A 137 -0.99 -1.42 -0.53
C VAL A 137 -0.16 -0.24 -0.02
N VAL A 138 1.12 -0.48 0.20
CA VAL A 138 2.12 0.56 0.52
C VAL A 138 3.14 0.67 -0.60
N HIS A 139 3.46 1.90 -0.98
CA HIS A 139 4.27 2.16 -2.17
C HIS A 139 5.74 1.89 -1.92
N ARG A 140 6.29 2.42 -0.81
CA ARG A 140 7.66 2.27 -0.31
C ARG A 140 8.80 2.87 -1.14
N ASP A 141 8.49 3.42 -2.31
CA ASP A 141 9.45 4.15 -3.15
C ASP A 141 8.86 5.46 -3.69
N LEU A 142 8.16 6.22 -2.84
CA LEU A 142 7.63 7.52 -3.24
C LEU A 142 8.77 8.53 -3.33
N LYS A 143 8.96 9.10 -4.51
CA LYS A 143 9.96 10.13 -4.82
C LYS A 143 9.54 10.86 -6.11
N PRO A 144 10.02 12.10 -6.35
CA PRO A 144 9.66 12.88 -7.53
C PRO A 144 9.89 12.17 -8.88
N GLU A 145 10.86 11.26 -8.97
CA GLU A 145 11.15 10.45 -10.16
C GLU A 145 10.04 9.43 -10.47
N ASN A 146 9.33 8.97 -9.43
CA ASN A 146 8.19 8.04 -9.55
C ASN A 146 6.84 8.79 -9.60
N LEU A 147 6.86 10.12 -9.70
CA LEU A 147 5.68 10.97 -9.85
C LEU A 147 5.72 11.62 -11.22
N LEU A 148 4.86 11.20 -12.13
CA LEU A 148 4.83 11.73 -13.49
C LEU A 148 3.82 12.88 -13.61
N LEU A 149 4.03 13.78 -14.57
CA LEU A 149 3.12 14.88 -14.86
C LEU A 149 2.44 14.71 -16.22
N ASP A 150 1.12 14.74 -16.25
CA ASP A 150 0.37 14.75 -17.51
C ASP A 150 0.45 16.13 -18.22
N SER A 151 -0.18 16.26 -19.38
CA SER A 151 -0.18 17.50 -20.16
C SER A 151 -0.92 18.67 -19.50
N LYS A 152 -1.68 18.40 -18.43
CA LYS A 152 -2.42 19.39 -17.63
C LYS A 152 -1.76 19.62 -16.27
N CYS A 153 -0.53 19.13 -16.07
CA CYS A 153 0.17 19.16 -14.80
C CYS A 153 -0.62 18.46 -13.67
N ASN A 154 -1.24 17.32 -13.96
CA ASN A 154 -1.72 16.42 -12.90
C ASN A 154 -0.68 15.35 -12.60
N VAL A 155 -0.54 15.02 -11.32
CA VAL A 155 0.37 13.99 -10.83
C VAL A 155 -0.19 12.60 -11.11
N LYS A 156 0.69 11.71 -11.54
CA LYS A 156 0.46 10.27 -11.73
C LYS A 156 1.53 9.49 -10.97
N ILE A 157 1.14 8.80 -9.90
CA ILE A 157 2.04 7.89 -9.17
C ILE A 157 2.34 6.68 -10.06
N ALA A 158 3.62 6.40 -10.27
CA ALA A 158 4.13 5.31 -11.09
C ALA A 158 5.12 4.44 -10.29
N ASP A 159 5.52 3.33 -10.92
CA ASP A 159 6.50 2.35 -10.43
C ASP A 159 6.18 1.69 -9.07
N PHE A 160 5.32 0.68 -9.12
CA PHE A 160 4.95 -0.15 -7.96
C PHE A 160 5.89 -1.35 -7.75
N GLY A 161 7.07 -1.37 -8.37
CA GLY A 161 8.00 -2.51 -8.32
C GLY A 161 8.54 -2.83 -6.92
N LEU A 162 8.54 -1.84 -6.02
CA LEU A 162 8.92 -1.99 -4.61
C LEU A 162 7.72 -2.02 -3.65
N SER A 163 6.49 -1.92 -4.16
CA SER A 163 5.29 -1.91 -3.34
C SER A 163 5.00 -3.27 -2.70
N ASN A 164 4.20 -3.25 -1.64
CA ASN A 164 3.78 -4.48 -0.97
C ASN A 164 2.32 -4.43 -0.51
N ILE A 165 1.72 -5.61 -0.36
CA ILE A 165 0.37 -5.77 0.18
C ILE A 165 0.49 -5.95 1.69
N MET A 166 -0.14 -5.04 2.43
CA MET A 166 -0.29 -5.11 3.88
C MET A 166 -1.21 -6.26 4.26
N ARG A 167 -0.92 -6.88 5.40
CA ARG A 167 -1.76 -7.92 5.99
C ARG A 167 -1.92 -7.64 7.47
N ASP A 168 -3.11 -7.83 7.99
CA ASP A 168 -3.41 -7.54 9.38
C ASP A 168 -2.48 -8.32 10.32
N GLY A 169 -1.85 -7.58 11.23
CA GLY A 169 -0.89 -8.11 12.20
C GLY A 169 0.49 -8.50 11.62
N HIS A 170 0.78 -8.28 10.34
CA HIS A 170 2.12 -8.51 9.77
C HIS A 170 2.87 -7.20 9.56
N PHE A 171 4.13 -7.18 10.03
CA PHE A 171 5.05 -6.08 9.79
C PHE A 171 5.96 -6.35 8.59
N LEU A 172 6.37 -5.27 7.94
CA LEU A 172 7.35 -5.27 6.88
C LEU A 172 8.75 -5.00 7.47
N LYS A 173 9.78 -5.61 6.88
CA LYS A 173 11.18 -5.44 7.32
C LYS A 173 12.13 -5.00 6.19
N THR A 174 11.73 -5.18 4.94
CA THR A 174 12.63 -4.97 3.80
C THR A 174 13.07 -3.51 3.73
N SER A 175 14.37 -3.27 3.84
CA SER A 175 14.99 -1.98 3.51
C SER A 175 15.00 -1.83 1.99
N CYS A 176 14.21 -0.89 1.49
CA CYS A 176 14.04 -0.62 0.06
C CYS A 176 13.73 0.87 -0.16
N GLY A 177 13.73 1.29 -1.41
CA GLY A 177 13.55 2.67 -1.83
C GLY A 177 14.84 3.48 -1.83
N SER A 178 14.77 4.71 -2.34
CA SER A 178 15.92 5.63 -2.37
C SER A 178 16.24 6.21 -0.98
N PRO A 179 17.51 6.21 -0.53
CA PRO A 179 17.92 6.63 0.82
C PRO A 179 17.38 8.00 1.28
N ASN A 180 17.39 9.01 0.41
CA ASN A 180 16.95 10.37 0.77
C ASN A 180 15.46 10.48 1.10
N TYR A 181 14.63 9.54 0.63
CA TYR A 181 13.18 9.51 0.84
C TYR A 181 12.75 8.43 1.83
N ALA A 182 13.67 7.57 2.27
CA ALA A 182 13.38 6.45 3.15
C ALA A 182 13.25 6.90 4.62
N ALA A 183 12.24 6.37 5.31
CA ALA A 183 12.00 6.68 6.72
C ALA A 183 13.10 6.13 7.65
N PRO A 184 13.33 6.73 8.83
CA PRO A 184 14.37 6.33 9.78
C PRO A 184 14.31 4.84 10.16
N GLU A 185 13.13 4.28 10.33
CA GLU A 185 12.89 2.88 10.64
C GLU A 185 13.28 1.93 9.49
N VAL A 186 13.09 2.35 8.23
CA VAL A 186 13.44 1.56 7.04
C VAL A 186 14.97 1.47 6.90
N ILE A 187 15.67 2.61 7.02
CA ILE A 187 17.15 2.64 6.95
C ILE A 187 17.81 2.02 8.19
N SER A 188 17.06 1.85 9.28
CA SER A 188 17.52 1.16 10.49
C SER A 188 17.20 -0.34 10.48
N GLY A 189 16.53 -0.85 9.44
CA GLY A 189 16.11 -2.26 9.36
C GLY A 189 15.11 -2.67 10.44
N LYS A 190 14.36 -1.70 11.00
CA LYS A 190 13.31 -1.95 11.98
C LYS A 190 12.05 -2.47 11.27
N LEU A 191 11.20 -3.13 12.04
CA LEU A 191 9.86 -3.49 11.57
C LEU A 191 8.98 -2.24 11.48
N TYR A 192 8.16 -2.18 10.43
CA TYR A 192 7.25 -1.07 10.15
C TYR A 192 5.91 -1.60 9.61
N ALA A 193 4.83 -0.87 9.83
CA ALA A 193 3.49 -1.25 9.35
C ALA A 193 3.36 -0.97 7.85
N GLY A 194 3.86 0.19 7.41
CA GLY A 194 3.94 0.57 6.00
C GLY A 194 3.39 1.97 5.69
N PRO A 195 2.15 2.33 6.06
CA PRO A 195 1.56 3.63 5.70
C PRO A 195 2.39 4.81 6.20
N GLU A 196 2.95 4.70 7.40
CA GLU A 196 3.78 5.72 8.03
C GLU A 196 5.08 5.99 7.26
N VAL A 197 5.61 5.01 6.53
CA VAL A 197 6.85 5.20 5.75
C VAL A 197 6.57 5.99 4.47
N ASP A 198 5.40 5.77 3.85
CA ASP A 198 4.96 6.57 2.69
C ASP A 198 4.66 8.01 3.10
N VAL A 199 4.12 8.24 4.31
CA VAL A 199 3.93 9.60 4.85
C VAL A 199 5.27 10.33 4.99
N TRP A 200 6.31 9.66 5.52
CA TRP A 200 7.65 10.26 5.60
C TRP A 200 8.14 10.69 4.22
N SER A 201 8.06 9.81 3.22
CA SER A 201 8.46 10.11 1.85
C SER A 201 7.65 11.27 1.26
N CYS A 202 6.34 11.34 1.51
CA CYS A 202 5.50 12.48 1.12
C CYS A 202 5.96 13.78 1.78
N GLY A 203 6.42 13.74 3.04
CA GLY A 203 6.96 14.91 3.75
C GLY A 203 8.26 15.41 3.12
N VAL A 204 9.12 14.49 2.70
CA VAL A 204 10.35 14.80 1.94
C VAL A 204 10.00 15.43 0.59
N ILE A 205 9.01 14.88 -0.13
CA ILE A 205 8.53 15.43 -1.40
C ILE A 205 7.94 16.84 -1.20
N LEU A 206 7.11 17.06 -0.19
CA LEU A 206 6.55 18.39 0.12
C LEU A 206 7.64 19.41 0.39
N TYR A 207 8.65 19.03 1.18
CA TYR A 207 9.81 19.88 1.40
C TYR A 207 10.52 20.22 0.08
N ALA A 208 10.78 19.21 -0.77
CA ALA A 208 11.43 19.41 -2.06
C ALA A 208 10.64 20.34 -2.98
N LEU A 209 9.31 20.22 -3.03
CA LEU A 209 8.45 21.10 -3.82
C LEU A 209 8.56 22.57 -3.37
N LEU A 210 8.55 22.83 -2.06
CA LEU A 210 8.51 24.19 -1.52
C LEU A 210 9.89 24.83 -1.28
N CYS A 211 10.95 24.01 -1.22
CA CYS A 211 12.32 24.47 -0.95
C CYS A 211 13.25 24.33 -2.16
N GLY A 212 12.91 23.49 -3.15
CA GLY A 212 13.76 23.18 -4.30
C GLY A 212 14.98 22.32 -3.96
N THR A 213 15.08 21.82 -2.73
CA THR A 213 16.18 21.00 -2.21
C THR A 213 15.65 19.91 -1.28
N LEU A 214 16.45 18.89 -0.98
CA LEU A 214 16.06 17.83 -0.05
C LEU A 214 16.28 18.26 1.42
N PRO A 215 15.43 17.81 2.36
CA PRO A 215 15.63 18.08 3.79
C PRO A 215 16.82 17.30 4.34
N PHE A 216 17.09 16.12 3.80
CA PHE A 216 18.22 15.26 4.16
C PHE A 216 19.03 14.93 2.91
N ASP A 217 20.23 15.49 2.84
CA ASP A 217 21.18 15.18 1.78
C ASP A 217 22.61 15.24 2.31
N ASP A 218 23.45 14.33 1.84
CA ASP A 218 24.87 14.24 2.15
C ASP A 218 25.55 13.28 1.18
N GLU A 219 26.71 13.64 0.65
CA GLU A 219 27.51 12.76 -0.21
C GLU A 219 27.97 11.50 0.54
N ASN A 220 28.16 11.62 1.86
CA ASN A 220 28.54 10.49 2.71
C ASN A 220 27.30 9.79 3.27
N ILE A 221 27.02 8.57 2.79
CA ILE A 221 25.85 7.78 3.19
C ILE A 221 25.71 7.61 4.73
N PRO A 222 26.77 7.29 5.49
CA PRO A 222 26.70 7.31 6.95
C PRO A 222 26.20 8.63 7.57
N ASN A 223 26.66 9.78 7.05
CA ASN A 223 26.20 11.10 7.51
C ASN A 223 24.75 11.37 7.12
N LEU A 224 24.34 10.99 5.90
CA LEU A 224 22.95 11.03 5.46
C LEU A 224 22.06 10.24 6.43
N PHE A 225 22.45 9.01 6.77
CA PHE A 225 21.71 8.20 7.73
C PHE A 225 21.68 8.82 9.13
N LYS A 226 22.74 9.52 9.56
CA LYS A 226 22.75 10.25 10.83
C LYS A 226 21.75 11.40 10.82
N LYS A 227 21.70 12.19 9.73
CA LYS A 227 20.73 13.28 9.55
C LYS A 227 19.29 12.75 9.57
N ILE A 228 19.00 11.70 8.81
CA ILE A 228 17.68 11.06 8.75
C ILE A 228 17.27 10.51 10.13
N LYS A 229 18.13 9.72 10.78
CA LYS A 229 17.83 9.14 12.11
C LYS A 229 17.66 10.20 13.21
N GLY A 230 18.36 11.34 13.07
CA GLY A 230 18.21 12.47 13.98
C GLY A 230 17.02 13.38 13.66
N GLY A 231 16.42 13.27 12.47
CA GLY A 231 15.42 14.22 11.98
C GLY A 231 15.98 15.65 11.86
N ILE A 232 17.27 15.78 11.53
CA ILE A 232 17.98 17.07 11.50
C ILE A 232 17.90 17.67 10.10
N TYR A 233 17.13 18.74 9.95
CA TYR A 233 17.00 19.55 8.74
C TYR A 233 16.63 20.99 9.13
N THR A 234 16.67 21.92 8.17
CA THR A 234 16.35 23.34 8.41
C THR A 234 15.07 23.71 7.68
N LEU A 235 14.25 24.59 8.26
CA LEU A 235 13.08 25.16 7.60
C LEU A 235 13.39 26.58 7.13
N PRO A 236 13.47 26.83 5.81
CA PRO A 236 13.66 28.17 5.28
C PRO A 236 12.61 29.18 5.77
N SER A 237 13.00 30.44 5.90
CA SER A 237 12.13 31.52 6.39
C SER A 237 10.98 31.87 5.43
N HIS A 238 11.11 31.52 4.14
CA HIS A 238 10.07 31.78 3.13
C HIS A 238 8.86 30.85 3.20
N LEU A 239 8.95 29.74 3.95
CA LEU A 239 7.82 28.82 4.13
C LEU A 239 6.71 29.48 4.95
N SER A 240 5.45 29.30 4.53
CA SER A 240 4.31 29.80 5.28
C SER A 240 4.19 29.13 6.65
N PRO A 241 3.44 29.75 7.59
CA PRO A 241 3.15 29.13 8.88
C PRO A 241 2.53 27.73 8.75
N GLY A 242 1.65 27.52 7.76
CA GLY A 242 1.00 26.23 7.53
C GLY A 242 1.96 25.15 7.04
N ALA A 243 2.88 25.48 6.12
CA ALA A 243 3.91 24.54 5.67
C ALA A 243 4.92 24.24 6.78
N ARG A 244 5.28 25.25 7.59
CA ARG A 244 6.16 25.14 8.76
C ARG A 244 5.56 24.31 9.89
N ASP A 245 4.24 24.13 9.93
CA ASP A 245 3.57 23.20 10.87
C ASP A 245 3.42 21.78 10.27
N LEU A 246 3.02 21.66 8.99
CA LEU A 246 2.75 20.36 8.38
C LEU A 246 4.03 19.52 8.17
N ILE A 247 5.09 20.11 7.60
CA ILE A 247 6.32 19.37 7.26
C ILE A 247 6.92 18.69 8.50
N PRO A 248 7.11 19.37 9.66
CA PRO A 248 7.62 18.72 10.86
C PRO A 248 6.79 17.58 11.40
N ARG A 249 5.46 17.64 11.25
CA ARG A 249 4.55 16.57 11.67
C ARG A 249 4.68 15.31 10.79
N MET A 250 5.03 15.49 9.52
CA MET A 250 5.31 14.39 8.58
C MET A 250 6.72 13.81 8.78
N LEU A 251 7.70 14.65 9.08
CA LEU A 251 9.10 14.26 9.29
C LEU A 251 9.44 13.95 10.75
N VAL A 252 8.45 13.45 11.52
CA VAL A 252 8.67 12.94 12.87
C VAL A 252 9.36 11.58 12.80
N VAL A 253 10.49 11.45 13.51
CA VAL A 253 11.30 10.22 13.55
C VAL A 253 10.56 9.05 14.19
N ASP A 254 9.76 9.32 15.23
CA ASP A 254 8.93 8.30 15.88
C ASP A 254 7.68 8.01 15.04
N PRO A 255 7.57 6.82 14.41
CA PRO A 255 6.44 6.51 13.52
C PRO A 255 5.08 6.58 14.23
N MET A 256 5.03 6.33 15.55
CA MET A 256 3.79 6.38 16.33
C MET A 256 3.28 7.80 16.59
N LYS A 257 4.13 8.80 16.41
CA LYS A 257 3.80 10.23 16.58
C LYS A 257 3.73 10.98 15.24
N ARG A 258 4.10 10.30 14.16
CA ARG A 258 4.05 10.86 12.82
C ARG A 258 2.60 11.04 12.41
N ILE A 259 2.29 12.19 11.82
CA ILE A 259 0.95 12.48 11.34
C ILE A 259 0.50 11.42 10.34
N THR A 260 -0.79 11.11 10.35
CA THR A 260 -1.40 10.13 9.45
C THR A 260 -2.04 10.81 8.24
N ILE A 261 -2.33 10.06 7.18
CA ILE A 261 -3.04 10.58 6.00
C ILE A 261 -4.39 11.24 6.37
N PRO A 262 -5.26 10.65 7.22
CA PRO A 262 -6.49 11.31 7.67
C PRO A 262 -6.24 12.66 8.36
N GLU A 263 -5.21 12.75 9.19
CA GLU A 263 -4.83 14.00 9.88
C GLU A 263 -4.25 15.03 8.90
N ILE A 264 -3.45 14.62 7.91
CA ILE A 264 -2.98 15.48 6.82
C ILE A 264 -4.17 16.06 6.06
N ARG A 265 -5.18 15.24 5.74
CA ARG A 265 -6.35 15.68 4.97
C ARG A 265 -7.12 16.79 5.66
N VAL A 266 -7.21 16.79 6.98
CA VAL A 266 -7.92 17.86 7.73
C VAL A 266 -7.02 19.02 8.11
N HIS A 267 -5.72 18.96 7.79
CA HIS A 267 -4.78 20.02 8.11
C HIS A 267 -5.13 21.33 7.36
N PRO A 268 -5.09 22.51 8.00
CA PRO A 268 -5.47 23.78 7.37
C PRO A 268 -4.67 24.08 6.08
N TRP A 269 -3.37 23.80 6.10
CA TRP A 269 -2.52 23.96 4.91
C TRP A 269 -2.96 23.07 3.74
N PHE A 270 -3.47 21.86 4.01
CA PHE A 270 -3.94 20.94 2.97
C PHE A 270 -5.33 21.32 2.44
N GLN A 271 -6.21 21.81 3.31
CA GLN A 271 -7.59 22.17 2.97
C GLN A 271 -7.69 23.44 2.10
N ALA A 272 -6.69 24.31 2.16
CA ALA A 272 -6.66 25.51 1.33
C ALA A 272 -6.76 25.18 -0.17
N HIS A 273 -7.76 25.76 -0.84
CA HIS A 273 -8.05 25.57 -2.27
C HIS A 273 -8.21 24.10 -2.72
N LEU A 274 -8.59 23.19 -1.80
CA LEU A 274 -8.72 21.76 -2.12
C LEU A 274 -9.80 21.52 -3.21
N PRO A 275 -9.44 20.93 -4.35
CA PRO A 275 -10.41 20.57 -5.38
C PRO A 275 -11.49 19.61 -4.86
N ARG A 276 -12.75 19.86 -5.21
CA ARG A 276 -13.89 19.05 -4.72
C ARG A 276 -13.75 17.55 -5.00
N TYR A 277 -13.16 17.19 -6.14
CA TYR A 277 -12.97 15.78 -6.52
C TYR A 277 -11.92 15.06 -5.67
N LEU A 278 -11.02 15.81 -5.01
CA LEU A 278 -10.06 15.29 -4.03
C LEU A 278 -10.62 15.33 -2.61
N ALA A 279 -11.59 16.20 -2.32
CA ALA A 279 -12.17 16.38 -1.00
C ALA A 279 -12.98 15.15 -0.54
N VAL A 280 -13.68 14.51 -1.47
CA VAL A 280 -14.39 13.24 -1.22
C VAL A 280 -13.46 12.09 -1.61
N PRO A 281 -13.25 11.10 -0.74
CA PRO A 281 -12.48 9.94 -1.12
C PRO A 281 -13.10 9.26 -2.34
N PRO A 282 -12.29 8.77 -3.29
CA PRO A 282 -12.81 8.02 -4.43
C PRO A 282 -13.70 6.88 -3.91
N PRO A 283 -14.91 6.69 -4.48
CA PRO A 283 -15.74 5.54 -4.11
C PRO A 283 -14.94 4.26 -4.33
N ASP A 284 -15.19 3.25 -3.49
CA ASP A 284 -14.47 1.98 -3.55
C ASP A 284 -14.39 1.47 -4.99
N SER A 285 -13.29 0.82 -5.32
CA SER A 285 -13.00 0.28 -6.66
C SER A 285 -14.23 -0.45 -7.25
N MET A 286 -14.93 -1.24 -6.43
CA MET A 286 -16.16 -1.96 -6.80
C MET A 286 -17.34 -1.06 -7.21
N GLN A 287 -17.45 0.15 -6.68
CA GLN A 287 -18.49 1.13 -7.02
C GLN A 287 -18.14 1.88 -8.30
N GLN A 288 -16.87 2.20 -8.55
CA GLN A 288 -16.44 2.82 -9.81
C GLN A 288 -16.68 1.92 -11.04
N ALA A 289 -16.55 0.60 -10.89
CA ALA A 289 -16.80 -0.36 -11.96
C ALA A 289 -18.28 -0.43 -12.42
N LYS A 290 -19.20 0.21 -11.69
CA LYS A 290 -20.65 0.15 -11.99
C LYS A 290 -21.15 1.28 -12.89
N LYS A 291 -20.39 2.36 -13.09
CA LYS A 291 -20.80 3.48 -13.93
C LYS A 291 -20.08 3.43 -15.27
N THR A 292 -20.72 2.84 -16.27
CA THR A 292 -20.26 2.84 -17.66
C THR A 292 -20.66 4.14 -18.35
N ASP A 293 -19.75 4.73 -19.12
CA ASP A 293 -20.01 5.89 -19.98
C ASP A 293 -20.63 5.38 -21.29
N GLU A 294 -21.91 5.70 -21.52
CA GLU A 294 -22.67 5.21 -22.67
C GLU A 294 -22.15 5.77 -24.01
N ASP A 295 -21.54 6.96 -24.02
CA ASP A 295 -20.97 7.52 -25.25
C ASP A 295 -19.73 6.72 -25.65
N ILE A 296 -18.83 6.49 -24.70
CA ILE A 296 -17.62 5.68 -24.92
C ILE A 296 -18.01 4.24 -25.27
N LEU A 297 -19.00 3.67 -24.59
CA LEU A 297 -19.50 2.33 -24.89
C LEU A 297 -19.98 2.25 -26.35
N SER A 298 -20.74 3.25 -26.81
CA SER A 298 -21.21 3.33 -28.19
C SER A 298 -20.07 3.46 -29.20
N GLU A 299 -19.00 4.17 -28.87
CA GLU A 299 -17.80 4.26 -29.71
C GLU A 299 -17.09 2.92 -29.84
N VAL A 300 -16.92 2.18 -28.74
CA VAL A 300 -16.27 0.86 -28.77
C VAL A 300 -17.12 -0.16 -29.54
N VAL A 301 -18.45 -0.13 -29.38
CA VAL A 301 -19.36 -1.00 -30.15
C VAL A 301 -19.24 -0.73 -31.66
N LYS A 302 -19.08 0.53 -32.08
CA LYS A 302 -18.83 0.88 -33.50
C LYS A 302 -17.50 0.32 -34.03
N MET A 303 -16.54 0.00 -33.16
CA MET A 303 -15.29 -0.67 -33.54
C MET A 303 -15.45 -2.18 -33.76
N GLY A 304 -16.67 -2.73 -33.60
CA GLY A 304 -16.99 -4.13 -33.88
C GLY A 304 -17.07 -5.03 -32.65
N PHE A 305 -17.04 -4.46 -31.43
CA PHE A 305 -17.20 -5.22 -30.19
C PHE A 305 -18.68 -5.40 -29.83
N ASP A 306 -19.05 -6.58 -29.35
CA ASP A 306 -20.40 -6.85 -28.85
C ASP A 306 -20.68 -6.07 -27.55
N ARG A 307 -21.87 -5.44 -27.48
CA ARG A 307 -22.24 -4.55 -26.38
C ARG A 307 -22.41 -5.32 -25.06
N GLU A 308 -23.09 -6.46 -25.10
CA GLU A 308 -23.41 -7.24 -23.90
C GLU A 308 -22.13 -7.81 -23.28
N THR A 309 -21.29 -8.41 -24.12
CA THR A 309 -19.98 -8.95 -23.74
C THR A 309 -19.05 -7.87 -23.18
N LEU A 310 -19.05 -6.67 -23.76
CA LEU A 310 -18.24 -5.55 -23.27
C LEU A 310 -18.72 -5.06 -21.89
N ILE A 311 -20.03 -4.90 -21.70
CA ILE A 311 -20.60 -4.50 -20.40
C ILE A 311 -20.27 -5.55 -19.33
N GLU A 312 -20.43 -6.82 -19.64
CA GLU A 312 -20.08 -7.91 -18.72
C GLU A 312 -18.58 -7.88 -18.38
N SER A 313 -17.72 -7.71 -19.38
CA SER A 313 -16.28 -7.61 -19.19
C SER A 313 -15.88 -6.42 -18.31
N LEU A 314 -16.50 -5.25 -18.50
CA LEU A 314 -16.26 -4.05 -17.69
C LEU A 314 -16.70 -4.25 -16.23
N ARG A 315 -17.87 -4.85 -16.01
CA ARG A 315 -18.39 -5.16 -14.66
C ARG A 315 -17.51 -6.16 -13.92
N ASN A 316 -17.06 -7.20 -14.63
CA ASN A 316 -16.21 -8.26 -14.08
C ASN A 316 -14.72 -7.90 -14.05
N ARG A 317 -14.35 -6.70 -14.53
CA ARG A 317 -12.95 -6.22 -14.63
C ARG A 317 -12.04 -7.15 -15.42
N VAL A 318 -12.59 -7.79 -16.44
CA VAL A 318 -11.84 -8.64 -17.37
C VAL A 318 -10.98 -7.73 -18.25
N GLN A 319 -9.69 -8.04 -18.37
CA GLN A 319 -8.80 -7.36 -19.33
C GLN A 319 -8.86 -8.09 -20.66
N ASN A 320 -9.46 -7.45 -21.66
CA ASN A 320 -9.53 -7.90 -23.06
C ASN A 320 -9.50 -6.69 -24.02
N GLU A 321 -9.39 -6.95 -25.33
CA GLU A 321 -9.27 -5.90 -26.36
C GLU A 321 -10.38 -4.83 -26.27
N GLY A 322 -11.63 -5.23 -26.02
CA GLY A 322 -12.76 -4.31 -25.89
C GLY A 322 -12.65 -3.40 -24.67
N THR A 323 -12.31 -3.96 -23.50
CA THR A 323 -12.11 -3.16 -22.27
C THR A 323 -10.90 -2.24 -22.37
N VAL A 324 -9.83 -2.67 -23.04
CA VAL A 324 -8.65 -1.84 -23.31
C VAL A 324 -9.03 -0.65 -24.20
N ALA A 325 -9.74 -0.90 -25.30
CA ALA A 325 -10.24 0.17 -26.16
C ALA A 325 -11.13 1.16 -25.39
N TYR A 326 -12.07 0.65 -24.57
CA TYR A 326 -12.93 1.46 -23.72
C TYR A 326 -12.14 2.37 -22.78
N TYR A 327 -11.20 1.81 -22.00
CA TYR A 327 -10.43 2.61 -21.03
C TYR A 327 -9.49 3.62 -21.71
N LEU A 328 -8.93 3.28 -22.87
CA LEU A 328 -8.11 4.22 -23.65
C LEU A 328 -8.92 5.43 -24.12
N LEU A 329 -10.13 5.22 -24.64
CA LEU A 329 -11.03 6.29 -25.06
C LEU A 329 -11.51 7.12 -23.87
N LEU A 330 -11.88 6.44 -22.77
CA LEU A 330 -12.33 7.08 -21.54
C LEU A 330 -11.25 8.02 -20.98
N ASP A 331 -10.03 7.52 -20.79
CA ASP A 331 -8.93 8.32 -20.26
C ASP A 331 -8.59 9.50 -21.17
N ASN A 332 -8.70 9.35 -22.50
CA ASN A 332 -8.48 10.46 -23.43
C ASN A 332 -9.59 11.52 -23.39
N ARG A 333 -10.85 11.10 -23.25
CA ARG A 333 -11.98 12.03 -23.06
C ARG A 333 -11.76 12.87 -21.81
N PHE A 334 -11.28 12.29 -20.71
CA PHE A 334 -10.95 13.03 -19.49
C PHE A 334 -9.68 13.89 -19.60
N ARG A 335 -8.73 13.53 -20.48
CA ARG A 335 -7.62 14.42 -20.84
C ARG A 335 -8.07 15.65 -21.62
N ASN A 336 -9.17 15.58 -22.37
CA ASN A 336 -9.69 16.73 -23.12
C ASN A 336 -10.77 17.51 -22.35
N SER A 337 -11.52 16.85 -21.47
CA SER A 337 -12.57 17.45 -20.63
C SER A 337 -11.97 17.97 -19.31
N ASN A 338 -12.49 19.07 -18.75
CA ASN A 338 -12.10 19.51 -17.41
C ASN A 338 -12.67 18.57 -16.33
N GLY A 339 -11.86 17.60 -15.89
CA GLY A 339 -12.07 16.85 -14.66
C GLY A 339 -12.95 15.60 -14.79
N TYR A 340 -12.73 14.66 -13.87
CA TYR A 340 -13.39 13.36 -13.70
C TYR A 340 -14.88 13.44 -13.34
N LEU A 341 -15.47 14.65 -13.33
CA LEU A 341 -16.85 14.93 -12.94
C LEU A 341 -17.46 16.00 -13.86
N GLY A 342 -17.85 15.59 -15.06
CA GLY A 342 -18.71 16.39 -15.92
C GLY A 342 -20.15 16.42 -15.37
N ALA A 343 -20.66 17.64 -15.18
CA ALA A 343 -22.07 18.04 -15.05
C ALA A 343 -22.91 17.61 -13.82
N GLU A 344 -22.72 16.46 -13.19
CA GLU A 344 -23.72 15.97 -12.20
C GLU A 344 -23.68 16.62 -10.81
N PHE A 345 -22.62 17.34 -10.45
CA PHE A 345 -22.48 18.01 -9.13
C PHE A 345 -22.41 19.55 -9.22
N GLN A 346 -22.80 20.13 -10.36
CA GLN A 346 -22.87 21.58 -10.56
C GLN A 346 -24.24 22.20 -10.22
N LYS A 347 -25.23 21.42 -9.75
CA LYS A 347 -26.46 22.02 -9.24
C LYS A 347 -26.20 22.73 -7.91
N PRO A 348 -26.54 24.02 -7.76
CA PRO A 348 -26.53 24.67 -6.46
C PRO A 348 -27.59 23.99 -5.58
N MET A 349 -27.18 23.48 -4.42
CA MET A 349 -28.10 23.14 -3.34
C MET A 349 -28.53 24.45 -2.68
N ASP A 350 -29.49 25.14 -3.27
CA ASP A 350 -30.31 26.10 -2.54
C ASP A 350 -31.33 25.33 -1.70
N GLY A 351 -31.38 25.67 -0.40
CA GLY A 351 -32.54 25.39 0.44
C GLY A 351 -32.49 24.10 1.26
N PHE A 352 -31.78 24.13 2.38
CA PHE A 352 -32.26 23.45 3.59
C PHE A 352 -32.33 24.46 4.74
N ASN A 353 -33.56 24.88 5.03
CA ASN A 353 -33.94 25.75 6.12
C ASN A 353 -33.45 25.20 7.46
N ARG A 354 -32.74 26.05 8.20
CA ARG A 354 -32.72 26.02 9.65
C ARG A 354 -34.10 26.46 10.14
N ASN A 355 -34.75 25.65 11.00
CA ASN A 355 -35.40 26.14 12.22
C ASN A 355 -35.98 24.99 13.07
N GLU A 356 -35.55 24.99 14.34
CA GLU A 356 -36.28 24.66 15.57
C GLU A 356 -36.72 23.19 15.80
N ALA A 357 -36.65 22.63 17.01
CA ALA A 357 -36.90 23.24 18.32
C ALA A 357 -36.04 22.66 19.46
N ALA A 358 -35.75 23.54 20.42
CA ALA A 358 -35.30 23.20 21.76
C ALA A 358 -36.48 22.67 22.60
N ALA A 359 -36.25 21.60 23.36
CA ALA A 359 -37.09 21.25 24.51
C ALA A 359 -36.25 20.59 25.60
N SER A 360 -35.97 21.38 26.64
CA SER A 360 -35.42 21.01 27.93
C SER A 360 -36.46 20.29 28.80
N ILE A 361 -36.12 19.14 29.38
CA ILE A 361 -36.85 18.56 30.53
C ILE A 361 -35.84 17.91 31.49
N MET A 362 -35.73 18.47 32.70
CA MET A 362 -35.12 17.86 33.87
C MET A 362 -36.07 16.83 34.51
N PRO A 363 -35.53 15.89 35.32
CA PRO A 363 -36.26 15.45 36.49
C PRO A 363 -35.44 15.61 37.79
N GLN A 364 -36.21 15.92 38.83
CA GLN A 364 -35.82 16.32 40.18
C GLN A 364 -35.25 15.18 41.03
N ARG A 365 -34.41 15.58 42.02
CA ARG A 365 -34.05 14.80 43.21
C ARG A 365 -35.27 14.57 44.12
N PRO A 366 -35.22 13.52 44.94
CA PRO A 366 -35.48 13.70 46.37
C PRO A 366 -34.24 13.37 47.20
N ALA A 367 -34.02 14.21 48.21
CA ALA A 367 -33.05 13.99 49.28
C ALA A 367 -33.60 12.96 50.29
N ALA A 368 -32.78 11.98 50.64
CA ALA A 368 -32.90 11.28 51.92
C ALA A 368 -31.49 10.92 52.38
N TYR A 369 -31.06 11.58 53.45
CA TYR A 369 -29.90 11.25 54.26
C TYR A 369 -30.15 9.90 54.95
N MET A 370 -29.24 8.94 54.79
CA MET A 370 -28.93 7.99 55.85
C MET A 370 -27.43 7.65 55.82
N ASP A 371 -26.83 7.93 56.96
CA ASP A 371 -25.45 7.74 57.36
C ASP A 371 -25.12 6.24 57.41
N TYR A 372 -24.06 5.81 56.73
CA TYR A 372 -23.33 4.59 57.10
C TYR A 372 -21.83 4.83 56.92
N GLN A 373 -21.20 5.07 58.05
CA GLN A 373 -19.77 5.06 58.24
C GLN A 373 -19.18 3.71 57.80
N GLY A 374 -18.10 3.77 57.03
CA GLY A 374 -16.99 2.83 57.08
C GLY A 374 -17.20 1.43 56.50
N ILE A 375 -17.08 1.29 55.17
CA ILE A 375 -16.62 0.02 54.56
C ILE A 375 -15.63 0.34 53.41
N ASN A 376 -14.35 0.00 53.67
CA ASN A 376 -13.23 -0.16 52.74
C ASN A 376 -13.46 0.21 51.26
N MET A 377 -12.84 1.31 50.82
CA MET A 377 -12.45 1.48 49.42
C MET A 377 -11.47 0.38 49.03
N ARG A 378 -11.98 -0.69 48.42
CA ARG A 378 -11.15 -1.54 47.57
C ARG A 378 -10.72 -0.68 46.39
N SER A 379 -9.45 -0.33 46.33
CA SER A 379 -8.81 0.21 45.13
C SER A 379 -9.17 -0.70 43.96
N GLN A 380 -9.97 -0.22 43.01
CA GLN A 380 -10.14 -0.90 41.75
C GLN A 380 -8.77 -0.88 41.05
N VAL A 381 -8.10 -2.02 41.04
CA VAL A 381 -6.88 -2.20 40.25
C VAL A 381 -7.31 -2.13 38.79
N GLU A 382 -7.02 -1.00 38.12
CA GLU A 382 -7.17 -0.91 36.67
C GLU A 382 -6.36 -2.02 36.02
N ARG A 383 -7.05 -2.99 35.43
CA ARG A 383 -6.41 -4.07 34.68
C ARG A 383 -5.83 -3.47 33.40
N LYS A 384 -4.51 -3.28 33.37
CA LYS A 384 -3.79 -2.88 32.17
C LYS A 384 -3.54 -4.10 31.30
N TRP A 385 -4.01 -4.03 30.06
CA TRP A 385 -3.68 -5.04 29.05
C TRP A 385 -2.23 -4.89 28.62
N ALA A 386 -1.55 -6.02 28.45
CA ALA A 386 -0.20 -6.08 27.90
C ALA A 386 -0.22 -6.95 26.63
N LEU A 387 0.57 -6.57 25.64
CA LEU A 387 0.81 -7.40 24.46
C LEU A 387 1.76 -8.55 24.86
N GLY A 388 1.41 -9.78 24.49
CA GLY A 388 2.23 -10.98 24.63
C GLY A 388 2.77 -11.21 26.04
N LEU A 389 3.91 -11.90 26.13
CA LEU A 389 4.57 -12.23 27.40
C LEU A 389 5.97 -11.65 27.46
N GLN A 390 6.26 -10.91 28.53
CA GLN A 390 7.54 -10.25 28.69
C GLN A 390 8.46 -11.03 29.63
N SER A 391 9.70 -11.30 29.22
CA SER A 391 10.74 -11.87 30.07
C SER A 391 12.01 -11.03 30.03
N ARG A 392 12.79 -11.08 31.11
CA ARG A 392 14.18 -10.62 31.15
C ARG A 392 15.19 -11.76 30.93
N ALA A 393 14.73 -13.00 30.83
CA ALA A 393 15.59 -14.17 30.64
C ALA A 393 16.34 -14.11 29.30
N HIS A 394 17.41 -14.90 29.20
CA HIS A 394 18.19 -14.96 27.96
C HIS A 394 17.31 -15.54 26.82
N PRO A 395 17.36 -15.01 25.58
CA PRO A 395 16.43 -15.42 24.51
C PRO A 395 16.53 -16.91 24.17
N ARG A 396 17.70 -17.53 24.39
CA ARG A 396 17.88 -18.98 24.24
C ARG A 396 17.08 -19.77 25.27
N GLU A 397 17.01 -19.31 26.51
CA GLU A 397 16.24 -19.94 27.59
C GLU A 397 14.74 -19.82 27.32
N ILE A 398 14.28 -18.62 26.94
CA ILE A 398 12.88 -18.37 26.55
C ILE A 398 12.47 -19.33 25.44
N MET A 399 13.24 -19.40 24.34
CA MET A 399 12.92 -20.29 23.22
C MET A 399 12.97 -21.78 23.62
N THR A 400 13.80 -22.16 24.59
CA THR A 400 13.85 -23.54 25.09
C THR A 400 12.56 -23.91 25.81
N GLU A 401 12.03 -23.02 26.65
CA GLU A 401 10.76 -23.24 27.33
C GLU A 401 9.57 -23.19 26.38
N VAL A 402 9.60 -22.30 25.38
CA VAL A 402 8.61 -22.30 24.29
C VAL A 402 8.56 -23.65 23.61
N LEU A 403 9.71 -24.21 23.23
CA LEU A 403 9.77 -25.51 22.55
C LEU A 403 9.25 -26.66 23.44
N LYS A 404 9.57 -26.63 24.75
CA LYS A 404 9.01 -27.60 25.71
C LYS A 404 7.49 -27.51 25.81
N ALA A 405 6.96 -26.30 25.98
CA ALA A 405 5.52 -26.06 26.05
C ALA A 405 4.80 -26.49 24.77
N LEU A 406 5.37 -26.21 23.58
CA LEU A 406 4.82 -26.69 22.31
C LEU A 406 4.81 -28.23 22.23
N GLN A 407 5.87 -28.88 22.72
CA GLN A 407 5.98 -30.34 22.74
C GLN A 407 4.93 -30.96 23.68
N GLU A 408 4.77 -30.43 24.89
CA GLU A 408 3.79 -30.91 25.88
C GLU A 408 2.35 -30.77 25.39
N LEU A 409 2.07 -29.76 24.56
CA LEU A 409 0.76 -29.52 23.97
C LEU A 409 0.53 -30.25 22.63
N ASN A 410 1.47 -31.12 22.22
CA ASN A 410 1.43 -31.83 20.93
C ASN A 410 1.26 -30.87 19.74
N VAL A 411 1.88 -29.69 19.81
CA VAL A 411 1.90 -28.73 18.70
C VAL A 411 3.02 -29.13 17.74
N CYS A 412 2.73 -29.22 16.45
CA CYS A 412 3.78 -29.36 15.44
C CYS A 412 4.30 -27.98 15.03
N TRP A 413 5.60 -27.83 14.80
CA TRP A 413 6.17 -26.55 14.37
C TRP A 413 7.21 -26.69 13.26
N LYS A 414 7.34 -25.61 12.47
CA LYS A 414 8.39 -25.40 11.47
C LYS A 414 9.15 -24.15 11.85
N LYS A 415 10.47 -24.28 12.03
CA LYS A 415 11.37 -23.15 12.27
C LYS A 415 11.53 -22.34 10.97
N ILE A 416 11.25 -21.05 11.04
CA ILE A 416 11.45 -20.11 9.92
C ILE A 416 12.68 -19.23 10.18
N GLY A 417 12.95 -18.90 11.44
CA GLY A 417 14.13 -18.15 11.87
C GLY A 417 14.60 -18.55 13.27
N HIS A 418 15.66 -17.93 13.78
CA HIS A 418 16.18 -18.22 15.13
C HIS A 418 15.16 -17.98 16.24
N TYR A 419 14.23 -17.04 16.03
CA TYR A 419 13.23 -16.58 16.98
C TYR A 419 11.81 -16.55 16.39
N ASN A 420 11.60 -17.25 15.26
CA ASN A 420 10.35 -17.28 14.52
C ASN A 420 9.98 -18.71 14.13
N MET A 421 8.74 -19.10 14.43
CA MET A 421 8.23 -20.43 14.18
C MET A 421 6.78 -20.39 13.71
N LYS A 422 6.44 -21.26 12.74
CA LYS A 422 5.05 -21.51 12.36
C LYS A 422 4.58 -22.81 12.99
N CYS A 423 3.44 -22.75 13.66
CA CYS A 423 2.90 -23.82 14.48
C CYS A 423 1.55 -24.28 13.93
N ARG A 424 1.27 -25.57 14.10
CA ARG A 424 0.00 -26.22 13.77
C ARG A 424 -0.43 -27.09 14.95
N TRP A 425 -1.64 -26.87 15.42
CA TRP A 425 -2.22 -27.60 16.52
C TRP A 425 -3.56 -28.21 16.11
N VAL A 426 -3.79 -29.45 16.54
CA VAL A 426 -5.03 -30.18 16.34
C VAL A 426 -5.46 -30.73 17.72
N PRO A 427 -6.60 -30.26 18.28
CA PRO A 427 -7.07 -30.71 19.58
C PRO A 427 -7.28 -32.22 19.60
N GLY A 428 -6.80 -32.89 20.64
CA GLY A 428 -7.01 -34.33 20.85
C GLY A 428 -6.17 -35.26 19.97
N ASN A 429 -5.25 -34.75 19.15
CA ASN A 429 -4.34 -35.60 18.39
C ASN A 429 -3.15 -36.04 19.26
N ASN A 430 -3.17 -37.29 19.73
CA ASN A 430 -2.07 -37.91 20.49
C ASN A 430 -1.07 -38.68 19.60
N SER A 431 -1.10 -38.50 18.27
CA SER A 431 -0.15 -39.18 17.40
C SER A 431 1.23 -38.50 17.48
N MET A 432 2.18 -39.14 18.17
CA MET A 432 3.61 -38.84 18.03
C MET A 432 4.06 -39.20 16.61
N GLN A 433 3.79 -38.33 15.63
CA GLN A 433 4.42 -38.43 14.32
C GLN A 433 5.67 -37.55 14.31
N SER A 434 6.79 -38.20 13.99
CA SER A 434 8.14 -37.66 13.87
C SER A 434 8.17 -36.24 13.27
N ASN A 435 8.91 -35.34 13.92
CA ASN A 435 9.13 -33.94 13.58
C ASN A 435 9.85 -33.69 12.21
N HIS A 436 9.78 -34.62 11.24
CA HIS A 436 10.65 -34.59 10.06
C HIS A 436 10.01 -34.77 8.67
N TYR A 437 8.68 -34.75 8.51
CA TYR A 437 8.10 -34.72 7.15
C TYR A 437 7.03 -33.64 7.01
N PHE A 438 7.45 -32.45 6.57
CA PHE A 438 6.56 -31.50 5.91
C PHE A 438 6.72 -31.73 4.40
N GLY A 439 5.69 -32.30 3.77
CA GLY A 439 5.57 -32.32 2.32
C GLY A 439 5.55 -30.89 1.77
N ASP A 440 6.22 -30.72 0.63
CA ASP A 440 6.40 -29.45 -0.05
C ASP A 440 5.10 -29.08 -0.80
N GLU A 441 4.14 -28.44 -0.13
CA GLU A 441 2.98 -27.82 -0.78
C GLU A 441 3.19 -26.31 -0.91
N LEU A 442 4.04 -25.95 -1.87
CA LEU A 442 4.10 -24.61 -2.46
C LEU A 442 3.28 -24.60 -3.77
N THR A 443 1.98 -24.82 -3.67
CA THR A 443 1.03 -24.54 -4.76
C THR A 443 -0.32 -24.17 -4.15
N ILE A 444 -0.48 -22.89 -3.80
CA ILE A 444 -1.82 -22.30 -3.69
C ILE A 444 -2.29 -22.04 -5.13
N VAL A 445 -2.88 -23.07 -5.73
CA VAL A 445 -3.89 -22.92 -6.76
C VAL A 445 -5.21 -23.28 -6.09
N GLU A 446 -6.14 -22.33 -6.11
CA GLU A 446 -7.55 -22.60 -5.82
C GLU A 446 -8.05 -23.64 -6.81
N THR A 447 -8.17 -24.89 -6.35
CA THR A 447 -9.03 -25.90 -6.95
C THR A 447 -9.75 -26.63 -5.83
N ASP A 448 -11.06 -26.71 -6.00
CA ASP A 448 -12.09 -27.16 -5.07
C ASP A 448 -11.78 -28.44 -4.27
N GLY A 449 -12.31 -28.47 -3.04
CA GLY A 449 -12.87 -29.71 -2.48
C GLY A 449 -12.08 -30.49 -1.43
N ALA A 450 -11.01 -29.99 -0.82
CA ALA A 450 -10.34 -30.67 0.30
C ALA A 450 -10.84 -30.17 1.66
N SER A 451 -11.51 -31.06 2.41
CA SER A 451 -12.10 -30.82 3.72
C SER A 451 -11.09 -30.26 4.75
N ILE A 452 -11.23 -28.96 5.07
CA ILE A 452 -10.58 -28.35 6.23
C ILE A 452 -11.15 -29.04 7.47
N SER A 453 -10.35 -29.79 8.22
CA SER A 453 -10.78 -30.26 9.53
C SER A 453 -11.11 -29.04 10.41
N PRO A 454 -12.34 -28.94 10.96
CA PRO A 454 -12.87 -27.69 11.52
C PRO A 454 -12.11 -27.20 12.76
N ASN A 455 -11.26 -28.02 13.35
CA ASN A 455 -10.58 -27.77 14.62
C ASN A 455 -9.07 -27.54 14.50
N VAL A 456 -8.53 -27.30 13.30
CA VAL A 456 -7.09 -27.03 13.16
C VAL A 456 -6.79 -25.55 13.42
N VAL A 457 -5.83 -25.29 14.30
CA VAL A 457 -5.29 -23.95 14.54
C VAL A 457 -3.89 -23.85 13.96
N LYS A 458 -3.65 -22.84 13.13
CA LYS A 458 -2.31 -22.45 12.68
C LYS A 458 -1.98 -21.09 13.26
N PHE A 459 -0.78 -20.96 13.82
CA PHE A 459 -0.34 -19.72 14.46
C PHE A 459 1.17 -19.53 14.30
N GLU A 460 1.64 -18.31 14.53
CA GLU A 460 3.04 -17.93 14.50
C GLU A 460 3.51 -17.60 15.90
N VAL A 461 4.73 -18.01 16.24
CA VAL A 461 5.40 -17.64 17.48
C VAL A 461 6.62 -16.79 17.13
N GLN A 462 6.69 -15.60 17.69
CA GLN A 462 7.77 -14.65 17.44
C GLN A 462 8.29 -14.06 18.75
N LEU A 463 9.61 -14.10 18.95
CA LEU A 463 10.27 -13.41 20.06
C LEU A 463 10.85 -12.08 19.56
N TYR A 464 10.47 -10.98 20.20
CA TYR A 464 10.95 -9.63 19.91
C TYR A 464 11.87 -9.14 21.03
N LYS A 465 12.87 -8.33 20.68
CA LYS A 465 13.64 -7.55 21.67
C LYS A 465 12.98 -6.18 21.84
N THR A 466 12.61 -5.83 23.06
CA THR A 466 12.03 -4.53 23.41
C THR A 466 13.11 -3.46 23.65
N ARG A 467 12.72 -2.19 23.77
CA ARG A 467 13.65 -1.08 24.05
C ARG A 467 14.23 -1.11 25.47
N GLU A 468 13.61 -1.84 26.40
CA GLU A 468 14.03 -1.94 27.80
C GLU A 468 14.91 -3.19 28.07
N ASP A 469 15.56 -3.72 27.03
CA ASP A 469 16.32 -4.99 27.07
C ASP A 469 15.53 -6.21 27.58
N LYS A 470 14.19 -6.14 27.58
CA LYS A 470 13.31 -7.29 27.78
C LYS A 470 13.02 -7.96 26.45
N TYR A 471 12.62 -9.22 26.49
CA TYR A 471 12.08 -9.94 25.35
C TYR A 471 10.57 -10.09 25.46
N LEU A 472 9.88 -9.98 24.33
CA LEU A 472 8.44 -10.12 24.21
C LEU A 472 8.13 -11.33 23.33
N LEU A 473 7.44 -12.33 23.87
CA LEU A 473 6.91 -13.46 23.12
C LEU A 473 5.50 -13.13 22.63
N ASP A 474 5.32 -13.18 21.32
CA ASP A 474 4.05 -12.95 20.63
C ASP A 474 3.54 -14.24 19.98
N LEU A 475 2.23 -14.48 20.11
CA LEU A 475 1.52 -15.59 19.50
C LEU A 475 0.43 -15.04 18.59
N GLN A 476 0.56 -15.25 17.28
CA GLN A 476 -0.34 -14.69 16.30
C GLN A 476 -1.12 -15.78 15.57
N ARG A 477 -2.45 -15.77 15.67
CA ARG A 477 -3.31 -16.69 14.91
C ARG A 477 -3.23 -16.40 13.41
N ILE A 478 -2.89 -17.41 12.62
CA ILE A 478 -2.88 -17.35 11.15
C ILE A 478 -4.21 -17.90 10.60
N GLN A 479 -4.67 -19.05 11.11
CA GLN A 479 -5.87 -19.75 10.64
C GLN A 479 -6.51 -20.56 11.78
N GLY A 480 -7.83 -20.78 11.70
CA GLY A 480 -8.58 -21.61 12.63
C GLY A 480 -9.49 -20.83 13.59
N PRO A 481 -10.33 -21.52 14.39
CA PRO A 481 -11.29 -20.88 15.30
C PRO A 481 -10.62 -20.02 16.37
N GLN A 482 -11.18 -18.83 16.64
CA GLN A 482 -10.61 -17.86 17.58
C GLN A 482 -10.61 -18.36 19.03
N PHE A 483 -11.73 -18.92 19.51
CA PHE A 483 -11.83 -19.43 20.87
C PHE A 483 -10.85 -20.59 21.11
N LEU A 484 -10.72 -21.47 20.12
CA LEU A 484 -9.78 -22.59 20.18
C LEU A 484 -8.31 -22.13 20.25
N PHE A 485 -7.97 -21.04 19.56
CA PHE A 485 -6.66 -20.42 19.69
C PHE A 485 -6.44 -19.78 21.07
N LEU A 486 -7.47 -19.18 21.68
CA LEU A 486 -7.37 -18.63 23.03
C LEU A 486 -7.19 -19.73 24.08
N ASP A 487 -7.89 -20.85 23.95
CA ASP A 487 -7.72 -22.02 24.82
C ASP A 487 -6.29 -22.58 24.70
N LEU A 488 -5.77 -22.69 23.47
CA LEU A 488 -4.39 -23.08 23.23
C LEU A 488 -3.41 -22.09 23.88
N CYS A 489 -3.63 -20.78 23.74
CA CYS A 489 -2.78 -19.77 24.37
C CYS A 489 -2.80 -19.94 25.90
N ALA A 490 -3.97 -20.10 26.51
CA ALA A 490 -4.08 -20.31 27.96
C ALA A 490 -3.33 -21.57 28.43
N ALA A 491 -3.47 -22.69 27.70
CA ALA A 491 -2.73 -23.92 27.98
C ALA A 491 -1.22 -23.74 27.79
N PHE A 492 -0.80 -23.03 26.75
CA PHE A 492 0.60 -22.70 26.48
C PHE A 492 1.22 -21.86 27.58
N LEU A 493 0.50 -20.84 28.05
CA LEU A 493 0.91 -20.02 29.18
C LEU A 493 1.12 -20.82 30.46
N ALA A 494 0.25 -21.78 30.74
CA ALA A 494 0.35 -22.63 31.92
C ALA A 494 1.63 -23.51 31.93
N GLN A 495 2.21 -23.80 30.77
CA GLN A 495 3.43 -24.61 30.65
C GLN A 495 4.73 -23.80 30.72
N LEU A 496 4.68 -22.49 30.56
CA LEU A 496 5.88 -21.65 30.57
C LEU A 496 6.38 -21.43 31.99
N ARG A 497 7.55 -22.00 32.32
CA ARG A 497 8.13 -21.93 33.68
C ARG A 497 9.06 -20.74 33.92
N VAL A 498 9.42 -19.99 32.87
CA VAL A 498 10.50 -18.96 32.87
C VAL A 498 10.01 -17.58 32.40
N LEU A 499 8.69 -17.34 32.42
CA LEU A 499 8.09 -16.06 32.04
C LEU A 499 7.48 -15.34 33.24
#